data_AF-A0A0S8HI08-F1
#
_entry.id   AF-A0A0S8HI08-F1
#
_cell.length_a   1.000
_cell.length_b   1.000
_cell.length_c   1.000
_cell.angle_alpha   90.00
_cell.angle_beta   90.00
_cell.angle_gamma   90.00
#
_symmetry.space_group_name_H-M   'P 1'
#
loop_
_entity.id
_entity.type
_entity.pdbx_description
1 polymer ?
#
loop_
_entity_poly.entity_id
_entity_poly.type
_entity_poly.pdbx_seq_one_letter_code
_entity_poly.pdbx_strand_id
1 'polypeptide(L)'
;MSTIKRVYKFGNKTAEGRADMKNLLGGKGANLAEMNLIGVPVPPGFTITTEVCSEYNQLGKDEVVKLIKADVEDGMANIERIMGSKFGDPSDPCLVSVRSGARASMPGMMDTILNLGLNEEVLQGLARKTGNERFVWDYYRRFVQMYGDVVLGLKPESKEDIDPFEEIIDHLKEEKKVIDDTELTTNDLKELVTRFKKAVKDKTGSDFPTDPWEQLWGSIMAVFDSWNNDRAKFYRKLNNIPEEWGTAVNVQAMVFGNMGNTSGTGVAFTRDAGSGEDLFNGEYLINAQGEDVVAGIRTPQQITKEGSVRWATLANVTEEERKSKYPSLEESMPEIYKELDEIQQKLEDHYKDMQDLEFTIQEGKLWLLQTRNGKRTGAAMVKISMDLLTEGKIDEKTALLRNEPNKLDELLHPVFDKTAVKSAKVLAKGLPASPGAATGQVVFFADDAEVWATKGNKVILVRIETSPEDLRGMSVAKGILTARGGMTSHAAVVARGMGKC
;
A
#
# COMPACT_ATOMS: atom_id res chain seq x y z
N MET A 1 26.42 -14.21 27.28
CA MET A 1 25.77 -13.05 26.64
C MET A 1 24.43 -13.54 26.13
N SER A 2 23.32 -12.94 26.57
CA SER A 2 22.01 -13.26 25.98
C SER A 2 22.09 -12.92 24.49
N THR A 3 21.82 -13.90 23.63
CA THR A 3 21.70 -13.69 22.18
C THR A 3 20.50 -12.77 21.94
N ILE A 4 20.76 -11.53 21.54
CA ILE A 4 19.73 -10.57 21.15
C ILE A 4 19.02 -11.14 19.92
N LYS A 5 17.70 -11.36 20.02
CA LYS A 5 16.90 -11.89 18.91
C LYS A 5 16.56 -10.77 17.93
N ARG A 6 16.96 -10.95 16.66
CA ARG A 6 16.85 -9.92 15.60
C ARG A 6 15.78 -10.19 14.56
N VAL A 7 15.30 -11.43 14.49
CA VAL A 7 14.27 -11.86 13.53
C VAL A 7 13.15 -12.59 14.25
N TYR A 8 11.91 -12.22 13.95
CA TYR A 8 10.70 -12.76 14.57
C TYR A 8 9.77 -13.33 13.50
N LYS A 9 9.56 -14.65 13.53
CA LYS A 9 8.72 -15.38 12.58
C LYS A 9 7.23 -15.24 12.90
N PHE A 10 6.40 -15.30 11.87
CA PHE A 10 4.94 -15.40 11.97
C PHE A 10 4.39 -16.25 10.81
N GLY A 11 3.26 -16.92 11.03
CA GLY A 11 2.62 -17.73 10.00
C GLY A 11 1.89 -18.94 10.59
N ASN A 12 0.94 -19.48 9.82
CA ASN A 12 0.16 -20.66 10.18
C ASN A 12 -0.49 -20.56 11.58
N LYS A 13 -1.05 -19.39 11.90
CA LYS A 13 -1.70 -19.08 13.19
C LYS A 13 -0.74 -19.12 14.40
N THR A 14 0.55 -18.92 14.15
CA THR A 14 1.59 -18.81 15.18
C THR A 14 2.46 -17.59 14.93
N ALA A 15 3.01 -17.00 15.99
CA ALA A 15 3.98 -15.92 15.86
C ALA A 15 4.92 -15.89 17.07
N GLU A 16 6.14 -15.40 16.85
CA GLU A 16 7.13 -15.17 17.90
C GLU A 16 7.04 -13.75 18.47
N GLY A 17 6.35 -12.85 17.78
CA GLY A 17 6.03 -11.49 18.19
C GLY A 17 4.58 -11.34 18.67
N ARG A 18 4.18 -10.12 19.03
CA ARG A 18 2.82 -9.75 19.48
C ARG A 18 2.59 -8.24 19.38
N ALA A 19 1.34 -7.78 19.55
CA ALA A 19 0.96 -6.38 19.38
C ALA A 19 1.65 -5.36 20.30
N ASP A 20 2.14 -5.76 21.48
CA ASP A 20 2.85 -4.87 22.41
C ASP A 20 4.32 -4.61 22.01
N MET A 21 4.85 -5.36 21.05
CA MET A 21 6.23 -5.25 20.56
C MET A 21 6.39 -4.22 19.44
N LYS A 22 5.46 -3.27 19.30
CA LYS A 22 5.48 -2.21 18.26
C LYS A 22 6.80 -1.45 18.18
N ASN A 23 7.48 -1.25 19.30
CA ASN A 23 8.77 -0.56 19.31
C ASN A 23 9.87 -1.39 18.62
N LEU A 24 9.81 -2.71 18.73
CA LEU A 24 10.82 -3.62 18.20
C LEU A 24 10.48 -4.09 16.78
N LEU A 25 9.22 -4.42 16.52
CA LEU A 25 8.75 -5.00 15.24
C LEU A 25 8.13 -3.97 14.30
N GLY A 26 8.04 -2.71 14.73
CA GLY A 26 7.21 -1.72 14.07
C GLY A 26 5.71 -2.01 14.20
N GLY A 27 4.88 -1.08 13.72
CA GLY A 27 3.42 -1.26 13.73
C GLY A 27 2.98 -2.43 12.85
N LYS A 28 3.57 -2.57 11.66
CA LYS A 28 3.22 -3.64 10.71
C LYS A 28 3.61 -5.02 11.23
N GLY A 29 4.85 -5.23 11.65
CA GLY A 29 5.32 -6.53 12.14
C GLY A 29 4.59 -6.99 13.40
N ALA A 30 4.31 -6.06 14.32
CA ALA A 30 3.52 -6.35 15.52
C ALA A 30 2.09 -6.78 15.17
N ASN A 31 1.43 -6.10 14.22
CA ASN A 31 0.08 -6.46 13.78
C ASN A 31 0.04 -7.77 12.97
N LEU A 32 1.06 -8.06 12.14
CA LEU A 32 1.19 -9.34 11.43
C LEU A 32 1.31 -10.52 12.40
N ALA A 33 2.11 -10.33 13.47
CA ALA A 33 2.23 -11.30 14.53
C ALA A 33 0.91 -11.48 15.29
N GLU A 34 0.27 -10.39 15.72
CA GLU A 34 -1.00 -10.43 16.45
C GLU A 34 -2.11 -11.10 15.63
N MET A 35 -2.26 -10.75 14.35
CA MET A 35 -3.23 -11.37 13.44
C MET A 35 -3.06 -12.89 13.39
N ASN A 36 -1.82 -13.40 13.34
CA ASN A 36 -1.57 -14.83 13.42
C ASN A 36 -2.03 -15.42 14.77
N LEU A 37 -1.71 -14.77 15.89
CA LEU A 37 -2.08 -15.24 17.24
C LEU A 37 -3.60 -15.31 17.45
N ILE A 38 -4.36 -14.39 16.86
CA ILE A 38 -5.82 -14.40 16.92
C ILE A 38 -6.45 -15.25 15.80
N GLY A 39 -5.65 -15.97 15.01
CA GLY A 39 -6.12 -16.94 14.02
C GLY A 39 -6.64 -16.37 12.70
N VAL A 40 -6.26 -15.14 12.35
CA VAL A 40 -6.51 -14.54 11.03
C VAL A 40 -5.58 -15.18 9.99
N PRO A 41 -6.04 -15.48 8.76
CA PRO A 41 -5.22 -16.11 7.73
C PRO A 41 -4.21 -15.12 7.14
N VAL A 42 -3.02 -15.05 7.73
CA VAL A 42 -1.92 -14.18 7.26
C VAL A 42 -0.89 -15.02 6.50
N PRO A 43 -0.39 -14.58 5.33
CA PRO A 43 0.71 -15.25 4.66
C PRO A 43 1.96 -15.30 5.57
N PRO A 44 2.68 -16.43 5.63
CA PRO A 44 3.81 -16.60 6.54
C PRO A 44 4.96 -15.65 6.17
N GLY A 45 5.75 -15.30 7.18
CA GLY A 45 6.83 -14.34 7.05
C GLY A 45 7.69 -14.22 8.30
N PHE A 46 8.54 -13.19 8.30
CA PHE A 46 9.30 -12.78 9.46
C PHE A 46 9.55 -11.27 9.45
N THR A 47 9.79 -10.73 10.64
CA THR A 47 10.13 -9.32 10.86
C THR A 47 11.55 -9.21 11.38
N ILE A 48 12.39 -8.41 10.70
CA ILE A 48 13.70 -7.97 11.17
C ILE A 48 13.49 -6.69 11.99
N THR A 49 14.04 -6.64 13.20
CA THR A 49 13.70 -5.60 14.18
C THR A 49 14.20 -4.20 13.82
N THR A 50 13.59 -3.18 14.43
CA THR A 50 14.04 -1.78 14.35
C THR A 50 15.45 -1.56 14.90
N GLU A 51 15.88 -2.41 15.85
CA GLU A 51 17.23 -2.38 16.41
C GLU A 51 18.27 -2.71 15.33
N VAL A 52 17.97 -3.63 14.41
CA VAL A 52 18.86 -3.96 13.28
C VAL A 52 19.03 -2.77 12.34
N CYS A 53 18.00 -1.94 12.15
CA CYS A 53 18.14 -0.68 11.40
C CYS A 53 19.12 0.28 12.09
N SER A 54 19.12 0.31 13.43
CA SER A 54 20.10 1.11 14.19
C SER A 54 21.51 0.52 14.06
N GLU A 55 21.65 -0.80 14.16
CA GLU A 55 22.93 -1.51 13.93
C GLU A 55 23.44 -1.27 12.51
N TYR A 56 22.56 -1.23 11.51
CA TYR A 56 22.90 -0.96 10.11
C TYR A 56 23.50 0.43 9.93
N ASN A 57 22.87 1.45 10.52
CA ASN A 57 23.37 2.82 10.47
C ASN A 57 24.71 3.00 11.20
N GLN A 58 25.04 2.13 12.17
CA GLN A 58 26.26 2.23 12.97
C GLN A 58 27.41 1.37 12.44
N LEU A 59 27.12 0.14 12.01
CA LEU A 59 28.10 -0.89 11.65
C LEU A 59 28.25 -1.04 10.13
N GLY A 60 27.26 -0.59 9.37
CA GLY A 60 27.20 -0.75 7.92
C GLY A 60 26.65 -2.10 7.45
N LYS A 61 26.44 -2.20 6.14
CA LYS A 61 25.80 -3.32 5.45
C LYS A 61 26.42 -4.68 5.76
N ASP A 62 27.73 -4.82 5.54
CA ASP A 62 28.39 -6.14 5.57
C ASP A 62 28.35 -6.77 6.96
N GLU A 63 28.47 -5.97 8.02
CA GLU A 63 28.40 -6.45 9.39
C GLU A 63 26.97 -6.83 9.78
N VAL A 64 25.96 -6.04 9.39
CA VAL A 64 24.56 -6.41 9.65
C VAL A 64 24.15 -7.68 8.93
N VAL A 65 24.56 -7.85 7.67
CA VAL A 65 24.28 -9.10 6.95
C VAL A 65 24.85 -10.29 7.71
N LYS A 66 26.10 -10.23 8.18
CA LYS A 66 26.71 -11.30 9.00
C LYS A 66 25.92 -11.56 10.28
N LEU A 67 25.43 -10.50 10.95
CA LEU A 67 24.71 -10.59 12.22
C LEU A 67 23.36 -11.31 12.08
N ILE A 68 22.65 -11.14 10.96
CA ILE A 68 21.29 -11.66 10.78
C ILE A 68 21.17 -12.79 9.75
N LYS A 69 22.25 -13.17 9.06
CA LYS A 69 22.23 -14.15 7.97
C LYS A 69 21.53 -15.46 8.34
N ALA A 70 21.97 -16.09 9.43
CA ALA A 70 21.40 -17.37 9.86
C ALA A 70 19.91 -17.25 10.26
N ASP A 71 19.54 -16.14 10.89
CA ASP A 71 18.16 -15.89 11.32
C ASP A 71 17.22 -15.64 10.12
N VAL A 72 17.71 -14.94 9.09
CA VAL A 72 16.98 -14.70 7.83
C VAL A 72 16.84 -16.00 7.03
N GLU A 73 17.88 -16.82 6.97
CA GLU A 73 17.85 -18.14 6.32
C GLU A 73 16.85 -19.08 7.01
N ASP A 74 16.82 -19.13 8.35
CA ASP A 74 15.81 -19.89 9.11
C ASP A 74 14.38 -19.33 8.91
N GLY A 75 14.24 -18.01 8.84
CA GLY A 75 12.98 -17.34 8.51
C GLY A 75 12.44 -17.75 7.15
N MET A 76 13.28 -17.75 6.12
CA MET A 76 12.92 -18.19 4.77
C MET A 76 12.57 -19.68 4.74
N ALA A 77 13.36 -20.55 5.37
CA ALA A 77 13.06 -21.97 5.47
C ALA A 77 11.71 -22.24 6.17
N ASN A 78 11.31 -21.39 7.12
CA ASN A 78 9.99 -21.45 7.74
C ASN A 78 8.85 -21.07 6.78
N ILE A 79 9.05 -20.03 5.96
CA ILE A 79 8.10 -19.63 4.92
C ILE A 79 7.91 -20.79 3.93
N GLU A 80 8.99 -21.36 3.41
CA GLU A 80 8.96 -22.46 2.45
C GLU A 80 8.19 -23.67 3.00
N ARG A 81 8.43 -24.03 4.27
CA ARG A 81 7.74 -25.14 4.92
C ARG A 81 6.23 -24.94 5.04
N ILE A 82 5.80 -23.72 5.34
CA ILE A 82 4.36 -23.39 5.49
C ILE A 82 3.68 -23.29 4.12
N MET A 83 4.36 -22.70 3.13
CA MET A 83 3.81 -22.50 1.79
C MET A 83 3.87 -23.77 0.93
N GLY A 84 4.79 -24.69 1.23
CA GLY A 84 5.02 -25.89 0.43
C GLY A 84 5.80 -25.63 -0.87
N SER A 85 6.34 -24.42 -1.05
CA SER A 85 7.12 -23.98 -2.21
C SER A 85 8.53 -23.55 -1.80
N LYS A 86 9.46 -23.40 -2.75
CA LYS A 86 10.87 -23.11 -2.47
C LYS A 86 11.34 -21.79 -3.09
N PHE A 87 12.10 -21.01 -2.32
CA PHE A 87 12.63 -19.73 -2.75
C PHE A 87 13.72 -19.94 -3.82
N GLY A 88 13.46 -19.43 -5.02
CA GLY A 88 14.32 -19.63 -6.20
C GLY A 88 14.12 -20.95 -6.95
N ASP A 89 13.12 -21.77 -6.61
CA ASP A 89 12.83 -23.00 -7.36
C ASP A 89 12.09 -22.70 -8.68
N PRO A 90 12.63 -23.11 -9.85
CA PRO A 90 12.00 -22.87 -11.15
C PRO A 90 10.71 -23.66 -11.41
N SER A 91 10.36 -24.64 -10.58
CA SER A 91 9.17 -25.48 -10.76
C SER A 91 8.02 -25.04 -9.88
N ASP A 92 8.27 -24.78 -8.60
CA ASP A 92 7.28 -24.28 -7.65
C ASP A 92 7.87 -23.15 -6.79
N PRO A 93 7.91 -21.92 -7.35
CA PRO A 93 8.61 -20.82 -6.71
C PRO A 93 7.86 -20.28 -5.49
N CYS A 94 8.60 -20.10 -4.41
CA CYS A 94 8.21 -19.20 -3.32
C CYS A 94 8.68 -17.79 -3.68
N LEU A 95 7.76 -16.84 -3.83
CA LEU A 95 8.09 -15.43 -3.95
C LEU A 95 7.78 -14.72 -2.64
N VAL A 96 8.52 -13.65 -2.34
CA VAL A 96 8.30 -12.84 -1.14
C VAL A 96 8.13 -11.37 -1.46
N SER A 97 7.51 -10.64 -0.54
CA SER A 97 7.57 -9.18 -0.48
C SER A 97 8.48 -8.76 0.65
N VAL A 98 9.13 -7.61 0.48
CA VAL A 98 9.92 -6.94 1.51
C VAL A 98 9.29 -5.58 1.75
N ARG A 99 8.69 -5.39 2.92
CA ARG A 99 7.92 -4.19 3.28
C ARG A 99 8.50 -3.55 4.53
N SER A 100 8.74 -2.25 4.46
CA SER A 100 9.07 -1.44 5.62
C SER A 100 7.94 -1.40 6.66
N GLY A 101 8.31 -1.18 7.92
CA GLY A 101 7.39 -1.09 9.05
C GLY A 101 8.02 -0.35 10.23
N ALA A 102 7.86 0.96 10.29
CA ALA A 102 8.31 1.74 11.45
C ALA A 102 7.32 1.64 12.63
N ARG A 103 7.73 2.14 13.80
CA ARG A 103 6.88 2.22 15.01
C ARG A 103 5.63 3.07 14.76
N ALA A 104 5.84 4.22 14.13
CA ALA A 104 4.79 5.09 13.63
C ALA A 104 4.46 4.74 12.17
N SER A 105 3.17 4.86 11.82
CA SER A 105 2.73 4.69 10.43
C SER A 105 3.24 5.85 9.58
N MET A 106 3.93 5.53 8.48
CA MET A 106 4.43 6.49 7.49
C MET A 106 3.95 6.08 6.08
N PRO A 107 2.65 6.23 5.75
CA PRO A 107 2.07 5.73 4.50
C PRO A 107 2.74 6.33 3.26
N GLY A 108 3.13 5.49 2.31
CA GLY A 108 3.81 5.90 1.07
C GLY A 108 5.26 6.34 1.24
N MET A 109 5.76 6.57 2.46
CA MET A 109 7.07 7.23 2.64
C MET A 109 8.28 6.30 2.49
N MET A 110 8.07 5.01 2.69
CA MET A 110 9.13 4.01 2.73
C MET A 110 8.88 2.93 1.69
N ASP A 111 9.96 2.34 1.23
CA ASP A 111 9.93 1.48 0.07
C ASP A 111 9.33 0.10 0.38
N THR A 112 8.76 -0.50 -0.66
CA THR A 112 8.19 -1.84 -0.67
C THR A 112 8.61 -2.50 -1.97
N ILE A 113 9.10 -3.73 -1.87
CA ILE A 113 9.46 -4.56 -3.00
C ILE A 113 8.56 -5.79 -2.99
N LEU A 114 7.80 -6.00 -4.06
CA LEU A 114 6.96 -7.18 -4.28
C LEU A 114 7.63 -8.14 -5.27
N ASN A 115 7.12 -9.37 -5.37
CA ASN A 115 7.53 -10.36 -6.38
C ASN A 115 9.02 -10.73 -6.33
N LEU A 116 9.66 -10.61 -5.16
CA LEU A 116 11.06 -10.92 -4.98
C LEU A 116 11.30 -12.42 -5.12
N GLY A 117 12.33 -12.78 -5.89
CA GLY A 117 12.67 -14.15 -6.26
C GLY A 117 12.39 -14.47 -7.73
N LEU A 118 11.82 -13.52 -8.48
CA LEU A 118 11.63 -13.68 -9.92
C LEU A 118 12.97 -13.58 -10.68
N ASN A 119 13.18 -14.56 -11.55
CA ASN A 119 14.20 -14.59 -12.59
C ASN A 119 13.67 -15.41 -13.78
N GLU A 120 14.37 -15.40 -14.91
CA GLU A 120 13.91 -16.07 -16.14
C GLU A 120 13.57 -17.56 -15.98
N GLU A 121 14.26 -18.28 -15.09
CA GLU A 121 13.98 -19.70 -14.82
C GLU A 121 12.66 -19.86 -14.05
N VAL A 122 12.48 -19.07 -12.99
CA VAL A 122 11.27 -19.02 -12.16
C VAL A 122 10.03 -18.62 -12.96
N LEU A 123 10.19 -17.70 -13.94
CA LEU A 123 9.08 -17.28 -14.81
C LEU A 123 8.52 -18.45 -15.62
N GLN A 124 9.37 -19.37 -16.10
CA GLN A 124 8.90 -20.51 -16.87
C GLN A 124 8.04 -21.44 -16.03
N GLY A 125 8.40 -21.66 -14.76
CA GLY A 125 7.57 -22.39 -13.79
C GLY A 125 6.23 -21.73 -13.56
N LEU A 126 6.25 -20.43 -13.25
CA LEU A 126 5.04 -19.67 -12.96
C LEU A 126 4.11 -19.59 -14.17
N ALA A 127 4.65 -19.48 -15.39
CA ALA A 127 3.86 -19.44 -16.61
C ALA A 127 3.14 -20.77 -16.87
N ARG A 128 3.81 -21.91 -16.59
CA ARG A 128 3.18 -23.23 -16.66
C ARG A 128 2.09 -23.41 -15.60
N LYS A 129 2.35 -22.99 -14.35
CA LYS A 129 1.42 -23.13 -13.23
C LYS A 129 0.15 -22.30 -13.42
N THR A 130 0.29 -21.08 -13.91
CA THR A 130 -0.83 -20.12 -14.07
C THR A 130 -1.56 -20.28 -15.40
N GLY A 131 -0.94 -20.94 -16.40
CA GLY A 131 -1.45 -20.97 -17.77
C GLY A 131 -1.55 -19.59 -18.42
N ASN A 132 -0.89 -18.56 -17.86
CA ASN A 132 -1.01 -17.18 -18.27
C ASN A 132 0.37 -16.53 -18.41
N GLU A 133 1.02 -16.78 -19.55
CA GLU A 133 2.37 -16.30 -19.82
C GLU A 133 2.45 -14.76 -19.79
N ARG A 134 1.44 -14.07 -20.35
CA ARG A 134 1.38 -12.59 -20.35
C ARG A 134 1.48 -12.04 -18.93
N PHE A 135 0.68 -12.60 -18.01
CA PHE A 135 0.67 -12.20 -16.60
C PHE A 135 2.05 -12.32 -15.95
N VAL A 136 2.75 -13.43 -16.20
CA VAL A 136 4.07 -13.67 -15.60
C VAL A 136 5.11 -12.68 -16.10
N TRP A 137 5.06 -12.29 -17.38
CA TRP A 137 5.94 -11.25 -17.91
C TRP A 137 5.58 -9.84 -17.45
N ASP A 138 4.30 -9.53 -17.26
CA ASP A 138 3.89 -8.26 -16.64
C ASP A 138 4.42 -8.16 -15.21
N TYR A 139 4.43 -9.27 -14.49
CA TYR A 139 5.01 -9.36 -13.16
C TYR A 139 6.49 -9.10 -13.15
N TYR A 140 7.17 -9.71 -14.11
CA TYR A 140 8.61 -9.55 -14.18
C TYR A 140 9.02 -8.14 -14.54
N ARG A 141 8.34 -7.49 -15.50
CA ARG A 141 8.64 -6.10 -15.82
C ARG A 141 8.36 -5.17 -14.64
N ARG A 142 7.26 -5.37 -13.89
CA ARG A 142 6.98 -4.62 -12.66
C ARG A 142 8.04 -4.85 -11.58
N PHE A 143 8.48 -6.10 -11.39
CA PHE A 143 9.55 -6.41 -10.45
C PHE A 143 10.87 -5.74 -10.85
N VAL A 144 11.27 -5.83 -12.12
CA VAL A 144 12.50 -5.21 -12.62
C VAL A 144 12.46 -3.69 -12.48
N GLN A 145 11.32 -3.06 -12.79
CA GLN A 145 11.09 -1.63 -12.60
C GLN A 145 11.22 -1.24 -11.12
N MET A 146 10.43 -1.86 -10.24
CA MET A 146 10.40 -1.55 -8.81
C MET A 146 11.75 -1.83 -8.13
N TYR A 147 12.39 -2.96 -8.43
CA TYR A 147 13.71 -3.29 -7.88
C TYR A 147 14.78 -2.33 -8.44
N GLY A 148 14.70 -1.99 -9.72
CA GLY A 148 15.61 -1.07 -10.38
C GLY A 148 15.53 0.35 -9.82
N ASP A 149 14.33 0.86 -9.55
CA ASP A 149 14.11 2.14 -8.86
C ASP A 149 14.59 2.06 -7.40
N VAL A 150 13.96 1.19 -6.60
CA VAL A 150 14.12 1.18 -5.14
C VAL A 150 15.51 0.72 -4.70
N VAL A 151 16.02 -0.37 -5.28
CA VAL A 151 17.23 -1.04 -4.79
C VAL A 151 18.46 -0.60 -5.59
N LEU A 152 18.30 -0.36 -6.90
CA LEU A 152 19.40 0.00 -7.78
C LEU A 152 19.48 1.52 -8.07
N GLY A 153 18.51 2.31 -7.60
CA GLY A 153 18.53 3.76 -7.68
C GLY A 153 18.28 4.34 -9.07
N LEU A 154 17.65 3.58 -9.98
CA LEU A 154 17.26 4.07 -11.30
C LEU A 154 15.95 4.85 -11.21
N LYS A 155 16.06 6.12 -10.85
CA LYS A 155 14.93 7.05 -10.62
C LYS A 155 15.24 8.44 -11.17
N PRO A 156 14.24 9.32 -11.35
CA PRO A 156 14.44 10.72 -11.68
C PRO A 156 15.47 11.39 -10.75
N GLU A 157 16.43 12.13 -11.31
CA GLU A 157 17.39 12.92 -10.53
C GLU A 157 16.85 14.33 -10.24
N SER A 158 16.00 14.82 -11.13
CA SER A 158 15.33 16.11 -11.06
C SER A 158 13.82 15.97 -11.28
N LYS A 159 13.06 17.02 -10.91
CA LYS A 159 11.61 17.09 -11.11
C LYS A 159 11.16 17.26 -12.56
N GLU A 160 12.09 17.64 -13.44
CA GLU A 160 11.84 17.77 -14.88
C GLU A 160 12.14 16.45 -15.61
N ASP A 161 12.80 15.51 -14.93
CA ASP A 161 13.13 14.22 -15.50
C ASP A 161 11.88 13.32 -15.50
N ILE A 162 11.72 12.59 -16.59
CA ILE A 162 10.73 11.52 -16.69
C ILE A 162 11.31 10.32 -15.95
N ASP A 163 10.44 9.51 -15.32
CA ASP A 163 10.87 8.22 -14.76
C ASP A 163 11.52 7.38 -15.87
N PRO A 164 12.77 6.88 -15.68
CA PRO A 164 13.48 6.18 -16.74
C PRO A 164 12.76 4.92 -17.24
N PHE A 165 11.98 4.25 -16.38
CA PHE A 165 11.20 3.09 -16.78
C PHE A 165 9.94 3.50 -17.53
N GLU A 166 9.24 4.55 -17.07
CA GLU A 166 8.06 5.07 -17.78
C GLU A 166 8.41 5.61 -19.16
N GLU A 167 9.56 6.29 -19.32
CA GLU A 167 10.05 6.74 -20.63
C GLU A 167 10.23 5.55 -21.60
N ILE A 168 10.78 4.43 -21.11
CA ILE A 168 10.95 3.21 -21.90
C ILE A 168 9.59 2.58 -22.26
N ILE A 169 8.64 2.57 -21.32
CA ILE A 169 7.28 2.06 -21.57
C ILE A 169 6.60 2.91 -22.63
N ASP A 170 6.61 4.23 -22.49
CA ASP A 170 5.96 5.17 -23.40
C ASP A 170 6.55 5.07 -24.82
N HIS A 171 7.87 5.00 -24.96
CA HIS A 171 8.49 4.77 -26.26
C HIS A 171 8.05 3.45 -26.90
N LEU A 172 7.96 2.36 -26.13
CA LEU A 172 7.47 1.09 -26.67
C LEU A 172 5.99 1.20 -27.08
N LYS A 173 5.15 1.88 -26.29
CA LYS A 173 3.74 2.09 -26.63
C LYS A 173 3.58 2.89 -27.92
N GLU A 174 4.38 3.94 -28.10
CA GLU A 174 4.43 4.72 -29.35
C GLU A 174 4.85 3.86 -30.55
N GLU A 175 5.89 3.03 -30.41
CA GLU A 175 6.36 2.10 -31.44
C GLU A 175 5.26 1.09 -31.83
N LYS A 176 4.51 0.58 -30.85
CA LYS A 176 3.43 -0.39 -31.04
C LYS A 176 2.08 0.26 -31.34
N LYS A 177 1.98 1.59 -31.30
CA LYS A 177 0.77 2.39 -31.51
C LYS A 177 -0.39 2.01 -30.59
N VAL A 178 -0.06 1.73 -29.33
CA VAL A 178 -1.04 1.47 -28.26
C VAL A 178 -1.05 2.64 -27.29
N ILE A 179 -2.13 2.78 -26.51
CA ILE A 179 -2.28 3.89 -25.56
C ILE A 179 -2.08 3.37 -24.14
N ASP A 180 -2.68 2.22 -23.82
CA ASP A 180 -2.65 1.64 -22.50
C ASP A 180 -1.68 0.46 -22.40
N ASP A 181 -0.97 0.34 -21.28
CA ASP A 181 -0.07 -0.79 -20.99
C ASP A 181 -0.80 -2.15 -21.12
N THR A 182 -2.11 -2.17 -20.89
CA THR A 182 -2.93 -3.38 -21.01
C THR A 182 -3.00 -3.92 -22.44
N GLU A 183 -2.73 -3.09 -23.43
CA GLU A 183 -2.71 -3.47 -24.85
C GLU A 183 -1.38 -4.12 -25.26
N LEU A 184 -0.34 -4.03 -24.43
CA LEU A 184 0.94 -4.67 -24.68
C LEU A 184 0.81 -6.20 -24.65
N THR A 185 1.34 -6.84 -25.70
CA THR A 185 1.35 -8.30 -25.83
C THR A 185 2.43 -8.93 -24.96
N THR A 186 2.38 -10.25 -24.78
CA THR A 186 3.43 -11.00 -24.07
C THR A 186 4.84 -10.74 -24.64
N ASN A 187 4.96 -10.58 -25.96
CA ASN A 187 6.26 -10.31 -26.59
C ASN A 187 6.73 -8.88 -26.33
N ASP A 188 5.82 -7.93 -26.27
CA ASP A 188 6.16 -6.54 -25.91
C ASP A 188 6.60 -6.45 -24.44
N LEU A 189 5.98 -7.21 -23.54
CA LEU A 189 6.40 -7.30 -22.13
C LEU A 189 7.81 -7.92 -21.98
N LYS A 190 8.12 -8.96 -22.77
CA LYS A 190 9.48 -9.53 -22.84
C LYS A 190 10.51 -8.51 -23.34
N GLU A 191 10.11 -7.72 -24.34
CA GLU A 191 10.91 -6.63 -24.88
C GLU A 191 11.14 -5.53 -23.84
N LEU A 192 10.11 -5.12 -23.08
CA LEU A 192 10.25 -4.18 -21.96
C LEU A 192 11.26 -4.66 -20.93
N VAL A 193 11.15 -5.91 -20.46
CA VAL A 193 12.12 -6.47 -19.50
C VAL A 193 13.54 -6.36 -20.03
N THR A 194 13.75 -6.64 -21.31
CA THR A 194 15.07 -6.54 -21.95
C THR A 194 15.58 -5.09 -21.94
N ARG A 195 14.72 -4.12 -22.31
CA ARG A 195 15.06 -2.69 -22.29
C ARG A 195 15.34 -2.19 -20.87
N PHE A 196 14.54 -2.61 -19.89
CA PHE A 196 14.71 -2.27 -18.47
C PHE A 196 16.04 -2.78 -17.91
N LYS A 197 16.37 -4.05 -18.13
CA LYS A 197 17.65 -4.62 -17.69
C LYS A 197 18.84 -3.92 -18.35
N LYS A 198 18.69 -3.51 -19.61
CA LYS A 198 19.70 -2.70 -20.28
C LYS A 198 19.85 -1.33 -19.62
N ALA A 199 18.76 -0.63 -19.32
CA ALA A 199 18.82 0.67 -18.62
C ALA A 199 19.47 0.55 -17.24
N VAL A 200 19.14 -0.51 -16.49
CA VAL A 200 19.81 -0.85 -15.22
C VAL A 200 21.31 -1.05 -15.41
N LYS A 201 21.73 -1.81 -16.42
CA LYS A 201 23.15 -2.04 -16.72
C LYS A 201 23.87 -0.76 -17.12
N ASP A 202 23.25 0.05 -17.96
CA ASP A 202 23.82 1.30 -18.44
C ASP A 202 24.01 2.31 -17.29
N LYS A 203 23.11 2.32 -16.30
CA LYS A 203 23.20 3.20 -15.11
C LYS A 203 24.16 2.68 -14.04
N THR A 204 24.07 1.40 -13.70
CA THR A 204 24.80 0.82 -12.55
C THR A 204 26.13 0.17 -12.91
N GLY A 205 26.37 -0.08 -14.20
CA GLY A 205 27.50 -0.86 -14.70
C GLY A 205 27.39 -2.37 -14.43
N SER A 206 26.30 -2.83 -13.81
CA SER A 206 26.11 -4.23 -13.40
C SER A 206 24.83 -4.80 -14.00
N ASP A 207 24.81 -6.10 -14.27
CA ASP A 207 23.60 -6.80 -14.72
C ASP A 207 22.54 -6.84 -13.61
N PHE A 208 21.26 -6.92 -14.00
CA PHE A 208 20.17 -7.08 -13.04
C PHE A 208 20.31 -8.41 -12.28
N PRO A 209 20.20 -8.43 -10.93
CA PRO A 209 20.48 -9.62 -10.15
C PRO A 209 19.47 -10.74 -10.43
N THR A 210 19.99 -11.92 -10.78
CA THR A 210 19.17 -13.12 -11.06
C THR A 210 19.13 -14.09 -9.89
N ASP A 211 20.05 -13.98 -8.93
CA ASP A 211 20.04 -14.76 -7.69
C ASP A 211 18.97 -14.20 -6.73
N PRO A 212 17.94 -14.99 -6.35
CA PRO A 212 16.93 -14.60 -5.39
C PRO A 212 17.50 -14.14 -4.04
N TRP A 213 18.62 -14.71 -3.60
CA TRP A 213 19.25 -14.29 -2.34
C TRP A 213 19.91 -12.93 -2.43
N GLU A 214 20.56 -12.63 -3.55
CA GLU A 214 21.08 -11.29 -3.82
C GLU A 214 19.94 -10.26 -3.84
N GLN A 215 18.82 -10.60 -4.51
CA GLN A 215 17.63 -9.76 -4.52
C GLN A 215 17.09 -9.49 -3.11
N LEU A 216 17.03 -10.54 -2.26
CA LEU A 216 16.50 -10.44 -0.90
C LEU A 216 17.38 -9.51 -0.04
N TRP A 217 18.69 -9.72 -0.07
CA TRP A 217 19.63 -8.88 0.67
C TRP A 217 19.62 -7.44 0.17
N GLY A 218 19.60 -7.22 -1.15
CA GLY A 218 19.46 -5.89 -1.73
C GLY A 218 18.21 -5.16 -1.23
N SER A 219 17.08 -5.87 -1.20
CA SER A 219 15.79 -5.31 -0.76
C SER A 219 15.74 -5.01 0.74
N ILE A 220 16.30 -5.86 1.60
CA ILE A 220 16.35 -5.61 3.05
C ILE A 220 17.19 -4.35 3.33
N MET A 221 18.34 -4.21 2.66
CA MET A 221 19.21 -3.04 2.84
C MET A 221 18.55 -1.77 2.31
N ALA A 222 17.93 -1.82 1.13
CA ALA A 222 17.20 -0.69 0.56
C ALA A 222 16.09 -0.19 1.50
N VAL A 223 15.39 -1.08 2.20
CA VAL A 223 14.43 -0.66 3.23
C VAL A 223 15.10 0.08 4.38
N PHE A 224 16.26 -0.36 4.87
CA PHE A 224 16.99 0.37 5.89
C PHE A 224 17.48 1.73 5.38
N ASP A 225 18.00 1.80 4.16
CA ASP A 225 18.40 3.06 3.51
C ASP A 225 17.21 4.01 3.36
N SER A 226 16.02 3.50 3.05
CA SER A 226 14.81 4.30 2.87
C SER A 226 14.40 5.10 4.11
N TRP A 227 14.81 4.67 5.32
CA TRP A 227 14.63 5.45 6.55
C TRP A 227 15.32 6.80 6.47
N ASN A 228 16.43 6.91 5.75
CA ASN A 228 17.24 8.11 5.64
C ASN A 228 17.01 8.91 4.35
N ASN A 229 16.04 8.52 3.52
CA ASN A 229 15.65 9.30 2.35
C ASN A 229 15.02 10.64 2.72
N ASP A 230 15.12 11.63 1.83
CA ASP A 230 14.71 13.01 2.10
C ASP A 230 13.21 13.14 2.37
N ARG A 231 12.36 12.40 1.65
CA ARG A 231 10.91 12.33 1.91
C ARG A 231 10.60 11.78 3.31
N ALA A 232 11.31 10.74 3.75
CA ALA A 232 11.12 10.14 5.07
C ALA A 232 11.57 11.09 6.18
N LYS A 233 12.73 11.74 6.03
CA LYS A 233 13.22 12.79 6.94
C LYS A 233 12.23 13.95 7.06
N PHE A 234 11.71 14.42 5.93
CA PHE A 234 10.71 15.49 5.92
C PHE A 234 9.41 15.08 6.63
N TYR A 235 8.88 13.89 6.31
CA TYR A 235 7.69 13.35 6.97
C TYR A 235 7.87 13.22 8.49
N ARG A 236 9.04 12.71 8.93
CA ARG A 236 9.37 12.59 10.35
C ARG A 236 9.38 13.94 11.05
N LYS A 237 10.00 14.96 10.43
CA LYS A 237 10.02 16.32 10.97
C LYS A 237 8.62 16.91 11.09
N LEU A 238 7.76 16.70 10.08
CA LEU A 238 6.37 17.19 10.07
C LEU A 238 5.53 16.54 11.18
N ASN A 239 5.78 15.25 11.47
CA ASN A 239 4.98 14.45 12.39
C ASN A 239 5.66 14.20 13.76
N ASN A 240 6.78 14.87 14.05
CA ASN A 240 7.58 14.69 15.27
C ASN A 240 7.97 13.23 15.56
N ILE A 241 8.36 12.48 14.52
CA ILE A 241 8.82 11.10 14.66
C ILE A 241 10.35 11.11 14.86
N PRO A 242 10.87 10.58 15.98
CA PRO A 242 12.30 10.56 16.24
C PRO A 242 13.10 9.71 15.25
N GLU A 243 14.30 10.15 14.91
CA GLU A 243 15.18 9.51 13.92
C GLU A 243 15.74 8.18 14.44
N GLU A 244 16.01 8.09 15.74
CA GLU A 244 16.58 6.92 16.41
C GLU A 244 15.62 5.72 16.51
N TRP A 245 14.37 5.88 16.09
CA TRP A 245 13.40 4.78 16.12
C TRP A 245 13.67 3.71 15.07
N GLY A 246 14.29 4.08 13.95
CA GLY A 246 14.52 3.18 12.82
C GLY A 246 13.23 2.59 12.21
N THR A 247 13.41 1.67 11.27
CA THR A 247 12.33 0.88 10.68
C THR A 247 12.59 -0.62 10.83
N ALA A 248 11.54 -1.40 11.04
CA ALA A 248 11.60 -2.85 10.86
C ALA A 248 11.48 -3.21 9.37
N VAL A 249 11.87 -4.43 9.03
CA VAL A 249 11.70 -5.01 7.69
C VAL A 249 10.84 -6.26 7.80
N ASN A 250 9.73 -6.30 7.05
CA ASN A 250 8.83 -7.45 7.02
C ASN A 250 9.07 -8.20 5.72
N VAL A 251 9.55 -9.44 5.81
CA VAL A 251 9.65 -10.35 4.67
C VAL A 251 8.47 -11.31 4.75
N GLN A 252 7.64 -11.36 3.72
CA GLN A 252 6.37 -12.11 3.74
C GLN A 252 6.13 -12.83 2.42
N ALA A 253 5.64 -14.06 2.47
CA ALA A 253 5.24 -14.81 1.29
C ALA A 253 4.25 -14.01 0.42
N MET A 254 4.49 -13.99 -0.89
CA MET A 254 3.54 -13.44 -1.85
C MET A 254 2.31 -14.33 -1.94
N VAL A 255 1.16 -13.67 -2.07
CA VAL A 255 -0.09 -14.27 -2.50
C VAL A 255 -0.65 -13.45 -3.66
N PHE A 256 -1.32 -14.10 -4.60
CA PHE A 256 -1.63 -13.53 -5.91
C PHE A 256 -3.14 -13.34 -6.10
N GLY A 257 -3.59 -12.09 -6.21
CA GLY A 257 -4.98 -11.73 -6.50
C GLY A 257 -5.38 -11.84 -7.97
N ASN A 258 -4.49 -12.36 -8.82
CA ASN A 258 -4.60 -12.36 -10.27
C ASN A 258 -4.19 -13.67 -10.94
N MET A 259 -4.47 -14.78 -10.27
CA MET A 259 -4.45 -16.12 -10.87
C MET A 259 -5.81 -16.46 -11.52
N GLY A 260 -6.49 -15.46 -12.10
CA GLY A 260 -7.79 -15.61 -12.74
C GLY A 260 -8.98 -15.13 -11.89
N ASN A 261 -10.19 -15.51 -12.30
CA ASN A 261 -11.44 -14.92 -11.79
C ASN A 261 -11.84 -15.39 -10.39
N THR A 262 -11.16 -16.41 -9.85
CA THR A 262 -11.31 -16.86 -8.45
C THR A 262 -10.30 -16.18 -7.52
N SER A 263 -9.53 -15.22 -8.03
CA SER A 263 -8.56 -14.44 -7.29
C SER A 263 -8.92 -12.96 -7.33
N GLY A 264 -8.50 -12.21 -6.32
CA GLY A 264 -8.72 -10.77 -6.23
C GLY A 264 -7.91 -10.14 -5.11
N THR A 265 -7.98 -8.84 -4.97
CA THR A 265 -7.34 -8.11 -3.88
C THR A 265 -8.15 -6.87 -3.57
N GLY A 266 -8.06 -6.39 -2.34
CA GLY A 266 -8.81 -5.22 -1.92
C GLY A 266 -8.31 -4.60 -0.62
N VAL A 267 -8.89 -3.45 -0.34
CA VAL A 267 -8.66 -2.66 0.85
C VAL A 267 -10.02 -2.33 1.46
N ALA A 268 -10.16 -2.49 2.77
CA ALA A 268 -11.42 -2.33 3.47
C ALA A 268 -11.26 -1.61 4.81
N PHE A 269 -12.33 -0.97 5.29
CA PHE A 269 -12.43 -0.39 6.62
C PHE A 269 -13.62 -1.00 7.36
N THR A 270 -13.44 -1.34 8.63
CA THR A 270 -14.53 -1.90 9.47
C THR A 270 -15.68 -0.91 9.66
N ARG A 271 -15.39 0.40 9.58
CA ARG A 271 -16.36 1.50 9.58
C ARG A 271 -15.95 2.56 8.56
N ASP A 272 -16.88 3.40 8.14
CA ASP A 272 -16.61 4.42 7.14
C ASP A 272 -15.60 5.47 7.65
N ALA A 273 -14.43 5.53 7.02
CA ALA A 273 -13.35 6.43 7.42
C ALA A 273 -13.66 7.92 7.18
N GLY A 274 -14.67 8.24 6.37
CA GLY A 274 -15.10 9.59 6.04
C GLY A 274 -16.18 10.12 6.98
N SER A 275 -17.24 9.34 7.18
CA SER A 275 -18.43 9.70 7.96
C SER A 275 -18.42 9.15 9.40
N GLY A 276 -17.73 8.04 9.63
CA GLY A 276 -17.76 7.28 10.87
C GLY A 276 -18.97 6.34 11.01
N GLU A 277 -19.78 6.18 9.96
CA GLU A 277 -20.89 5.22 9.93
C GLU A 277 -20.39 3.80 10.19
N ASP A 278 -21.10 3.07 11.03
CA ASP A 278 -20.82 1.65 11.34
C ASP A 278 -21.29 0.77 10.17
N LEU A 279 -20.50 0.82 9.10
CA LEU A 279 -20.75 0.14 7.84
C LEU A 279 -19.43 -0.39 7.30
N PHE A 280 -19.34 -1.71 7.14
CA PHE A 280 -18.20 -2.33 6.50
C PHE A 280 -18.11 -1.86 5.04
N ASN A 281 -16.97 -1.28 4.67
CA ASN A 281 -16.79 -0.72 3.33
C ASN A 281 -15.38 -0.95 2.80
N GLY A 282 -15.22 -0.78 1.49
CA GLY A 282 -13.93 -1.03 0.85
C GLY A 282 -14.05 -1.26 -0.64
N GLU A 283 -12.88 -1.32 -1.27
CA GLU A 283 -12.69 -1.46 -2.69
C GLU A 283 -11.92 -2.75 -2.99
N TYR A 284 -12.29 -3.46 -4.06
CA TYR A 284 -11.58 -4.65 -4.51
C TYR A 284 -11.56 -4.73 -6.04
N LEU A 285 -10.66 -5.57 -6.55
CA LEU A 285 -10.62 -5.95 -7.96
C LEU A 285 -10.40 -7.46 -8.09
N ILE A 286 -11.20 -8.09 -8.96
CA ILE A 286 -10.98 -9.46 -9.42
C ILE A 286 -9.83 -9.47 -10.41
N ASN A 287 -9.02 -10.52 -10.33
CA ASN A 287 -7.90 -10.76 -11.22
C ASN A 287 -6.95 -9.53 -11.28
N ALA A 288 -6.53 -9.06 -10.10
CA ALA A 288 -5.73 -7.84 -9.92
C ALA A 288 -4.70 -7.97 -8.79
N GLN A 289 -3.77 -7.00 -8.70
CA GLN A 289 -2.90 -6.79 -7.54
C GLN A 289 -3.27 -5.53 -6.77
N GLY A 290 -2.74 -5.43 -5.54
CA GLY A 290 -3.01 -4.28 -4.67
C GLY A 290 -2.67 -2.94 -5.34
N GLU A 291 -1.64 -2.91 -6.18
CA GLU A 291 -1.27 -1.74 -6.98
C GLU A 291 -2.40 -1.28 -7.92
N ASP A 292 -3.09 -2.22 -8.58
CA ASP A 292 -4.19 -1.90 -9.51
C ASP A 292 -5.37 -1.24 -8.78
N VAL A 293 -5.61 -1.63 -7.53
CA VAL A 293 -6.66 -1.06 -6.67
C VAL A 293 -6.32 0.38 -6.30
N VAL A 294 -5.05 0.64 -5.96
CA VAL A 294 -4.58 1.98 -5.54
C VAL A 294 -4.45 2.94 -6.72
N ALA A 295 -3.91 2.48 -7.86
CA ALA A 295 -3.71 3.28 -9.06
C ALA A 295 -5.05 3.72 -9.69
N GLY A 296 -6.10 2.92 -9.54
CA GLY A 296 -7.43 3.24 -10.07
C GLY A 296 -7.49 3.32 -11.60
N ILE A 297 -6.58 2.62 -12.30
CA ILE A 297 -6.62 2.45 -13.77
C ILE A 297 -7.88 1.66 -14.14
N ARG A 298 -8.21 0.63 -13.36
CA ARG A 298 -9.49 -0.06 -13.40
C ARG A 298 -10.38 0.51 -12.30
N THR A 299 -11.65 0.76 -12.62
CA THR A 299 -12.64 1.19 -11.63
C THR A 299 -12.75 0.15 -10.51
N PRO A 300 -12.36 0.48 -9.27
CA PRO A 300 -12.48 -0.46 -8.15
C PRO A 300 -13.95 -0.77 -7.86
N GLN A 301 -14.22 -2.03 -7.53
CA GLN A 301 -15.56 -2.52 -7.17
C GLN A 301 -15.74 -2.48 -5.65
N GLN A 302 -16.98 -2.37 -5.18
CA GLN A 302 -17.25 -2.26 -3.74
C GLN A 302 -17.31 -3.65 -3.10
N ILE A 303 -16.81 -3.80 -1.87
CA ILE A 303 -16.86 -5.12 -1.21
C ILE A 303 -18.29 -5.51 -0.77
N THR A 304 -19.10 -4.54 -0.37
CA THR A 304 -20.50 -4.76 0.06
C THR A 304 -21.48 -4.40 -1.06
N LYS A 305 -22.63 -5.08 -1.07
CA LYS A 305 -23.73 -4.75 -1.97
C LYS A 305 -24.28 -3.36 -1.70
N GLU A 306 -24.41 -2.98 -0.42
CA GLU A 306 -24.86 -1.65 -0.04
C GLU A 306 -23.91 -0.57 -0.56
N GLY A 307 -22.61 -0.73 -0.36
CA GLY A 307 -21.59 0.17 -0.91
C GLY A 307 -21.68 0.27 -2.42
N SER A 308 -21.85 -0.87 -3.11
CA SER A 308 -22.03 -0.93 -4.57
C SER A 308 -23.24 -0.15 -5.06
N VAL A 309 -24.39 -0.26 -4.37
CA VAL A 309 -25.62 0.47 -4.70
C VAL A 309 -25.48 1.98 -4.43
N ARG A 310 -24.86 2.36 -3.31
CA ARG A 310 -24.56 3.76 -2.98
C ARG A 310 -23.65 4.39 -4.04
N TRP A 311 -22.58 3.70 -4.44
CA TRP A 311 -21.68 4.12 -5.51
C TRP A 311 -22.42 4.28 -6.85
N ALA A 312 -23.21 3.29 -7.26
CA ALA A 312 -23.93 3.32 -8.54
C ALA A 312 -24.89 4.52 -8.63
N THR A 313 -25.57 4.85 -7.53
CA THR A 313 -26.41 6.05 -7.43
C THR A 313 -25.61 7.34 -7.65
N LEU A 314 -24.42 7.44 -7.04
CA LEU A 314 -23.56 8.62 -7.18
C LEU A 314 -22.92 8.76 -8.57
N ALA A 315 -22.66 7.62 -9.22
CA ALA A 315 -22.06 7.50 -10.54
C ALA A 315 -23.09 7.51 -11.69
N ASN A 316 -24.39 7.59 -11.38
CA ASN A 316 -25.49 7.47 -12.35
C ASN A 316 -25.44 6.15 -13.18
N VAL A 317 -25.08 5.05 -12.53
CA VAL A 317 -25.03 3.71 -13.12
C VAL A 317 -26.32 2.96 -12.76
N THR A 318 -26.94 2.28 -13.74
CA THR A 318 -28.17 1.51 -13.49
C THR A 318 -27.88 0.24 -12.69
N GLU A 319 -28.89 -0.31 -12.01
CA GLU A 319 -28.73 -1.56 -11.26
C GLU A 319 -28.32 -2.76 -12.14
N GLU A 320 -28.79 -2.79 -13.39
CA GLU A 320 -28.44 -3.82 -14.36
C GLU A 320 -26.97 -3.70 -14.80
N GLU A 321 -26.49 -2.49 -15.05
CA GLU A 321 -25.09 -2.24 -15.38
C GLU A 321 -24.17 -2.49 -14.17
N ARG A 322 -24.58 -2.09 -12.97
CA ARG A 322 -23.86 -2.36 -11.72
C ARG A 322 -23.67 -3.86 -11.53
N LYS A 323 -24.73 -4.66 -11.58
CA LYS A 323 -24.65 -6.12 -11.38
C LYS A 323 -23.78 -6.83 -12.42
N SER A 324 -23.83 -6.38 -13.66
CA SER A 324 -23.12 -7.06 -14.76
C SER A 324 -21.65 -6.65 -14.88
N LYS A 325 -21.31 -5.38 -14.62
CA LYS A 325 -19.94 -4.85 -14.82
C LYS A 325 -19.19 -4.53 -13.53
N TYR A 326 -19.91 -4.20 -12.46
CA TYR A 326 -19.36 -3.75 -11.19
C TYR A 326 -20.00 -4.48 -9.99
N PRO A 327 -20.06 -5.83 -10.02
CA PRO A 327 -20.65 -6.58 -8.93
C PRO A 327 -19.88 -6.32 -7.63
N SER A 328 -20.55 -6.47 -6.48
CA SER A 328 -19.85 -6.42 -5.20
C SER A 328 -19.11 -7.72 -4.90
N LEU A 329 -18.16 -7.70 -3.95
CA LEU A 329 -17.52 -8.94 -3.48
C LEU A 329 -18.54 -9.87 -2.84
N GLU A 330 -19.49 -9.31 -2.09
CA GLU A 330 -20.64 -9.99 -1.51
C GLU A 330 -21.46 -10.76 -2.57
N GLU A 331 -21.62 -10.21 -3.78
CA GLU A 331 -22.34 -10.86 -4.87
C GLU A 331 -21.44 -11.82 -5.69
N SER A 332 -20.16 -11.49 -5.86
CA SER A 332 -19.23 -12.23 -6.74
C SER A 332 -18.60 -13.45 -6.06
N MET A 333 -18.27 -13.34 -4.77
CA MET A 333 -17.61 -14.36 -3.97
C MET A 333 -18.21 -14.39 -2.55
N PRO A 334 -19.49 -14.79 -2.40
CA PRO A 334 -20.24 -14.65 -1.14
C PRO A 334 -19.59 -15.34 0.06
N GLU A 335 -19.00 -16.53 -0.15
CA GLU A 335 -18.33 -17.27 0.94
C GLU A 335 -17.06 -16.54 1.43
N ILE A 336 -16.31 -15.93 0.51
CA ILE A 336 -15.10 -15.16 0.84
C ILE A 336 -15.47 -13.83 1.49
N TYR A 337 -16.52 -13.17 1.00
CA TYR A 337 -17.06 -11.98 1.65
C TYR A 337 -17.48 -12.27 3.09
N LYS A 338 -18.19 -13.39 3.31
CA LYS A 338 -18.61 -13.79 4.65
C LYS A 338 -17.41 -14.05 5.57
N GLU A 339 -16.38 -14.76 5.09
CA GLU A 339 -15.14 -14.96 5.86
C GLU A 339 -14.47 -13.62 6.20
N LEU A 340 -14.41 -12.69 5.23
CA LEU A 340 -13.84 -11.36 5.42
C LEU A 340 -14.65 -10.53 6.43
N ASP A 341 -15.99 -10.62 6.40
CA ASP A 341 -16.88 -9.93 7.33
C ASP A 341 -16.77 -10.46 8.77
N GLU A 342 -16.58 -11.77 8.93
CA GLU A 342 -16.28 -12.37 10.24
C GLU A 342 -14.90 -11.92 10.76
N ILE A 343 -13.90 -11.83 9.88
CA ILE A 343 -12.55 -11.37 10.23
C ILE A 343 -12.53 -9.89 10.60
N GLN A 344 -13.22 -9.02 9.84
CA GLN A 344 -13.24 -7.59 10.12
C GLN A 344 -13.84 -7.31 11.51
N GLN A 345 -14.92 -8.01 11.87
CA GLN A 345 -15.56 -7.87 13.18
C GLN A 345 -14.62 -8.33 14.29
N LYS A 346 -13.97 -9.49 14.09
CA LYS A 346 -12.97 -10.01 15.04
C LYS A 346 -11.83 -9.03 15.28
N LEU A 347 -11.35 -8.38 14.23
CA LEU A 347 -10.28 -7.40 14.31
C LEU A 347 -10.75 -6.14 15.05
N GLU A 348 -11.93 -5.61 14.74
CA GLU A 348 -12.47 -4.45 15.45
C GLU A 348 -12.69 -4.75 16.95
N ASP A 349 -13.22 -5.93 17.29
CA ASP A 349 -13.46 -6.32 18.68
C ASP A 349 -12.15 -6.52 19.46
N HIS A 350 -11.12 -7.07 18.80
CA HIS A 350 -9.81 -7.30 19.39
C HIS A 350 -9.05 -5.99 19.64
N TYR A 351 -8.91 -5.14 18.61
CA TYR A 351 -8.21 -3.86 18.71
C TYR A 351 -9.07 -2.76 19.35
N LYS A 352 -10.37 -3.04 19.51
CA LYS A 352 -11.39 -2.14 20.05
C LYS A 352 -11.49 -0.83 19.29
N ASP A 353 -11.13 -0.77 18.01
CA ASP A 353 -11.08 0.45 17.21
C ASP A 353 -11.27 0.09 15.73
N MET A 354 -11.77 1.03 14.93
CA MET A 354 -11.95 0.81 13.49
C MET A 354 -10.62 0.43 12.84
N GLN A 355 -10.65 -0.62 12.02
CA GLN A 355 -9.48 -1.15 11.33
C GLN A 355 -9.52 -0.87 9.84
N ASP A 356 -8.33 -0.61 9.29
CA ASP A 356 -7.99 -0.57 7.87
C ASP A 356 -7.30 -1.90 7.51
N LEU A 357 -7.84 -2.60 6.52
CA LEU A 357 -7.52 -3.98 6.14
C LEU A 357 -7.00 -4.03 4.71
N GLU A 358 -5.91 -4.75 4.47
CA GLU A 358 -5.47 -5.15 3.13
C GLU A 358 -5.64 -6.66 2.99
N PHE A 359 -6.30 -7.12 1.93
CA PHE A 359 -6.54 -8.54 1.70
C PHE A 359 -6.27 -8.97 0.26
N THR A 360 -5.96 -10.25 0.09
CA THR A 360 -5.84 -10.92 -1.19
C THR A 360 -6.56 -12.25 -1.15
N ILE A 361 -7.26 -12.56 -2.23
CA ILE A 361 -7.91 -13.83 -2.49
C ILE A 361 -7.07 -14.51 -3.56
N GLN A 362 -6.48 -15.65 -3.25
CA GLN A 362 -5.76 -16.46 -4.22
C GLN A 362 -6.50 -17.77 -4.41
N GLU A 363 -7.06 -17.97 -5.61
CA GLU A 363 -7.74 -19.20 -6.01
C GLU A 363 -8.82 -19.66 -4.99
N GLY A 364 -9.64 -18.71 -4.53
CA GLY A 364 -10.70 -18.98 -3.55
C GLY A 364 -10.22 -19.12 -2.09
N LYS A 365 -8.99 -18.71 -1.78
CA LYS A 365 -8.48 -18.63 -0.40
C LYS A 365 -8.22 -17.18 0.01
N LEU A 366 -8.85 -16.74 1.09
CA LEU A 366 -8.65 -15.41 1.67
C LEU A 366 -7.34 -15.34 2.48
N TRP A 367 -6.64 -14.23 2.31
CA TRP A 367 -5.44 -13.87 3.05
C TRP A 367 -5.49 -12.40 3.47
N LEU A 368 -5.17 -12.11 4.72
CA LEU A 368 -5.01 -10.75 5.24
C LEU A 368 -3.53 -10.39 5.22
N LEU A 369 -3.20 -9.33 4.49
CA LEU A 369 -1.84 -8.84 4.30
C LEU A 369 -1.44 -7.82 5.36
N GLN A 370 -2.41 -7.05 5.85
CA GLN A 370 -2.18 -6.00 6.82
C GLN A 370 -3.47 -5.67 7.56
N THR A 371 -3.34 -5.31 8.82
CA THR A 371 -4.35 -4.54 9.55
C THR A 371 -3.67 -3.42 10.32
N ARG A 372 -4.40 -2.32 10.55
CA ARG A 372 -4.00 -1.22 11.42
C ARG A 372 -5.22 -0.41 11.83
N ASN A 373 -5.12 0.35 12.92
CA ASN A 373 -6.14 1.35 13.23
C ASN A 373 -6.27 2.33 12.06
N GLY A 374 -7.47 2.41 11.48
CA GLY A 374 -7.67 3.14 10.23
C GLY A 374 -7.62 4.65 10.41
N LYS A 375 -6.89 5.32 9.52
CA LYS A 375 -6.91 6.78 9.42
C LYS A 375 -8.29 7.22 8.94
N ARG A 376 -8.87 8.20 9.62
CA ARG A 376 -10.25 8.67 9.46
C ARG A 376 -10.32 10.17 9.61
N THR A 377 -11.42 10.81 9.22
CA THR A 377 -11.65 12.26 9.40
C THR A 377 -11.90 12.61 10.86
N GLY A 378 -11.84 13.88 11.24
CA GLY A 378 -12.19 14.35 12.58
C GLY A 378 -13.64 14.02 12.96
N ALA A 379 -14.57 14.13 12.02
CA ALA A 379 -15.97 13.74 12.22
C ALA A 379 -16.11 12.23 12.45
N ALA A 380 -15.48 11.41 11.63
CA ALA A 380 -15.48 9.96 11.79
C ALA A 380 -14.82 9.52 13.10
N MET A 381 -13.73 10.19 13.51
CA MET A 381 -13.05 9.95 14.78
C MET A 381 -13.99 10.10 15.98
N VAL A 382 -14.70 11.23 16.06
CA VAL A 382 -15.66 11.49 17.14
C VAL A 382 -16.80 10.49 17.09
N LYS A 383 -17.41 10.28 15.91
CA LYS A 383 -18.53 9.35 15.75
C LYS A 383 -18.17 7.93 16.16
N ILE A 384 -17.10 7.37 15.61
CA ILE A 384 -16.65 6.00 15.93
C ILE A 384 -16.32 5.87 17.42
N SER A 385 -15.66 6.88 18.01
CA SER A 385 -15.35 6.86 19.44
C SER A 385 -16.61 6.85 20.32
N MET A 386 -17.66 7.59 19.95
CA MET A 386 -18.92 7.64 20.69
C MET A 386 -19.77 6.38 20.48
N ASP A 387 -19.77 5.83 19.27
CA ASP A 387 -20.45 4.56 18.96
C ASP A 387 -19.81 3.42 19.77
N LEU A 388 -18.48 3.27 19.74
CA LEU A 388 -17.76 2.25 20.53
C LEU A 388 -17.96 2.38 22.04
N LEU A 389 -18.12 3.61 22.55
CA LEU A 389 -18.45 3.87 23.96
C LEU A 389 -19.88 3.42 24.27
N THR A 390 -20.83 3.75 23.40
CA THR A 390 -22.25 3.39 23.53
C THR A 390 -22.45 1.87 23.44
N GLU A 391 -21.69 1.20 22.57
CA GLU A 391 -21.63 -0.25 22.42
C GLU A 391 -20.93 -0.95 23.61
N GLY A 392 -20.31 -0.20 24.53
CA GLY A 392 -19.59 -0.73 25.68
C GLY A 392 -18.25 -1.40 25.32
N LYS A 393 -17.73 -1.20 24.10
CA LYS A 393 -16.43 -1.74 23.67
C LYS A 393 -15.25 -1.02 24.33
N ILE A 394 -15.43 0.26 24.67
CA ILE A 394 -14.44 1.12 25.34
C ILE A 394 -15.04 1.92 26.50
N ASP A 395 -14.20 2.42 27.40
CA ASP A 395 -14.58 3.33 28.49
C ASP A 395 -14.46 4.81 28.09
N GLU A 396 -15.02 5.70 28.91
CA GLU A 396 -15.01 7.16 28.66
C GLU A 396 -13.58 7.72 28.53
N LYS A 397 -12.64 7.20 29.33
CA LYS A 397 -11.24 7.63 29.30
C LYS A 397 -10.59 7.26 27.95
N THR A 398 -10.83 6.05 27.46
CA THR A 398 -10.33 5.58 26.17
C THR A 398 -10.97 6.36 25.03
N ALA A 399 -12.28 6.62 25.10
CA ALA A 399 -12.97 7.48 24.14
C ALA A 399 -12.31 8.86 24.08
N LEU A 400 -12.09 9.51 25.23
CA LEU A 400 -11.42 10.82 25.27
C LEU A 400 -10.01 10.78 24.67
N LEU A 401 -9.18 9.80 25.03
CA LEU A 401 -7.79 9.72 24.58
C LEU A 401 -7.62 9.36 23.10
N ARG A 402 -8.66 8.83 22.45
CA ARG A 402 -8.66 8.51 21.01
C ARG A 402 -9.01 9.69 20.13
N ASN A 403 -9.51 10.77 20.70
CA ASN A 403 -9.79 11.99 19.97
C ASN A 403 -8.53 12.85 19.95
N GLU A 404 -7.81 12.84 18.83
CA GLU A 404 -6.61 13.63 18.61
C GLU A 404 -6.98 15.14 18.61
N PRO A 405 -6.42 15.98 19.52
CA PRO A 405 -6.83 17.38 19.66
C PRO A 405 -6.72 18.19 18.36
N ASN A 406 -5.59 18.04 17.65
CA ASN A 406 -5.35 18.76 16.39
C ASN A 406 -6.33 18.36 15.28
N LYS A 407 -6.97 17.20 15.40
CA LYS A 407 -7.90 16.68 14.39
C LYS A 407 -9.32 17.20 14.56
N LEU A 408 -9.64 17.73 15.74
CA LEU A 408 -10.91 18.41 15.99
C LEU A 408 -11.03 19.71 15.19
N ASP A 409 -9.91 20.33 14.79
CA ASP A 409 -9.89 21.51 13.92
C ASP A 409 -10.55 21.23 12.57
N GLU A 410 -10.56 19.98 12.10
CA GLU A 410 -11.26 19.58 10.87
C GLU A 410 -12.78 19.83 10.95
N LEU A 411 -13.35 19.75 12.16
CA LEU A 411 -14.78 20.06 12.38
C LEU A 411 -15.08 21.55 12.24
N LEU A 412 -14.04 22.39 12.31
CA LEU A 412 -14.10 23.84 12.16
C LEU A 412 -13.70 24.27 10.74
N HIS A 413 -13.39 23.33 9.85
CA HIS A 413 -12.99 23.66 8.49
C HIS A 413 -14.10 24.40 7.74
N PRO A 414 -13.72 25.34 6.85
CA PRO A 414 -14.69 26.07 6.05
C PRO A 414 -15.56 25.10 5.25
N VAL A 415 -16.86 25.41 5.22
CA VAL A 415 -17.81 24.82 4.27
C VAL A 415 -18.21 25.86 3.26
N PHE A 416 -18.49 25.45 2.03
CA PHE A 416 -19.03 26.39 1.05
C PHE A 416 -20.42 26.87 1.46
N ASP A 417 -20.71 28.14 1.19
CA ASP A 417 -22.06 28.67 1.33
C ASP A 417 -23.03 27.92 0.40
N LYS A 418 -24.18 27.48 0.95
CA LYS A 418 -25.14 26.64 0.20
C LYS A 418 -25.71 27.35 -1.02
N THR A 419 -25.82 28.68 -0.99
CA THR A 419 -26.32 29.49 -2.11
C THR A 419 -25.25 29.63 -3.19
N ALA A 420 -23.99 29.83 -2.79
CA ALA A 420 -22.84 29.82 -3.70
C ALA A 420 -22.69 28.45 -4.40
N VAL A 421 -22.82 27.33 -3.69
CA VAL A 421 -22.76 25.98 -4.29
C VAL A 421 -23.86 25.79 -5.32
N LYS A 422 -25.10 26.19 -5.02
CA LYS A 422 -26.24 26.04 -5.95
C LYS A 422 -26.08 26.87 -7.23
N SER A 423 -25.39 28.01 -7.15
CA SER A 423 -25.16 28.90 -8.30
C SER A 423 -23.84 28.63 -9.03
N ALA A 424 -22.96 27.80 -8.46
CA ALA A 424 -21.69 27.47 -9.06
C ALA A 424 -21.86 26.61 -10.32
N LYS A 425 -21.06 26.90 -11.35
CA LYS A 425 -20.94 26.04 -12.53
C LYS A 425 -20.07 24.84 -12.19
N VAL A 426 -20.69 23.67 -12.05
CA VAL A 426 -19.97 22.41 -11.87
C VAL A 426 -19.27 22.04 -13.19
N LEU A 427 -17.95 21.91 -13.16
CA LEU A 427 -17.15 21.50 -14.33
C LEU A 427 -16.89 20.00 -14.38
N ALA A 428 -16.72 19.38 -13.21
CA ALA A 428 -16.41 17.96 -13.05
C ALA A 428 -16.89 17.44 -11.69
N LYS A 429 -16.96 16.12 -11.54
CA LYS A 429 -17.28 15.42 -10.29
C LYS A 429 -16.33 14.24 -10.13
N GLY A 430 -15.81 14.05 -8.92
CA GLY A 430 -14.93 12.93 -8.55
C GLY A 430 -15.42 12.23 -7.27
N LEU A 431 -14.57 11.38 -6.71
CA LEU A 431 -14.82 10.73 -5.42
C LEU A 431 -14.57 11.71 -4.25
N PRO A 432 -15.42 11.73 -3.21
CA PRO A 432 -15.23 12.58 -2.03
C PRO A 432 -14.18 11.98 -1.09
N ALA A 433 -12.92 11.94 -1.55
CA ALA A 433 -11.82 11.26 -0.88
C ALA A 433 -11.54 11.75 0.55
N SER A 434 -11.66 13.06 0.77
CA SER A 434 -11.48 13.75 2.04
C SER A 434 -12.46 14.92 2.14
N PRO A 435 -13.08 15.20 3.31
CA PRO A 435 -14.05 16.27 3.45
C PRO A 435 -13.38 17.64 3.50
N GLY A 436 -14.07 18.66 2.97
CA GLY A 436 -13.66 20.06 3.10
C GLY A 436 -14.15 20.94 1.96
N ALA A 437 -13.85 22.23 2.05
CA ALA A 437 -14.01 23.19 0.97
C ALA A 437 -12.70 23.93 0.74
N ALA A 438 -12.19 23.88 -0.49
CA ALA A 438 -10.93 24.52 -0.87
C ALA A 438 -11.12 25.53 -2.01
N THR A 439 -10.44 26.66 -1.91
CA THR A 439 -10.33 27.65 -2.98
C THR A 439 -8.88 28.09 -3.14
N GLY A 440 -8.44 28.25 -4.38
CA GLY A 440 -7.07 28.63 -4.69
C GLY A 440 -6.78 28.61 -6.19
N GLN A 441 -5.57 29.01 -6.54
CA GLN A 441 -5.03 28.96 -7.90
C GLN A 441 -4.50 27.56 -8.20
N VAL A 442 -4.72 27.07 -9.42
CA VAL A 442 -4.25 25.75 -9.84
C VAL A 442 -2.74 25.77 -10.05
N VAL A 443 -2.06 24.76 -9.51
CA VAL A 443 -0.66 24.43 -9.78
C VAL A 443 -0.54 22.93 -10.09
N PHE A 444 0.42 22.55 -10.93
CA PHE A 444 0.55 21.17 -11.45
C PHE A 444 1.73 20.39 -10.85
N PHE A 445 2.60 21.06 -10.10
CA PHE A 445 3.78 20.49 -9.46
C PHE A 445 3.81 20.82 -7.97
N ALA A 446 4.30 19.89 -7.15
CA ALA A 446 4.38 20.04 -5.70
C ALA A 446 5.30 21.20 -5.29
N ASP A 447 6.44 21.37 -5.97
CA ASP A 447 7.36 22.49 -5.75
C ASP A 447 6.71 23.85 -6.02
N ASP A 448 5.90 23.96 -7.08
CA ASP A 448 5.18 25.19 -7.40
C ASP A 448 4.18 25.51 -6.29
N ALA A 449 3.52 24.49 -5.73
CA ALA A 449 2.63 24.68 -4.60
C ALA A 449 3.38 25.29 -3.40
N GLU A 450 4.60 24.84 -3.08
CA GLU A 450 5.44 25.43 -2.03
C GLU A 450 5.84 26.87 -2.34
N VAL A 451 6.35 27.14 -3.55
CA VAL A 451 6.78 28.46 -3.97
C VAL A 451 5.64 29.46 -3.91
N TRP A 452 4.46 29.08 -4.40
CA TRP A 452 3.28 29.95 -4.44
C TRP A 452 2.68 30.14 -3.04
N ALA A 453 2.63 29.10 -2.22
CA ALA A 453 2.19 29.21 -0.83
C ALA A 453 3.09 30.13 -0.02
N THR A 454 4.42 30.08 -0.24
CA THR A 454 5.40 30.97 0.42
C THR A 454 5.18 32.44 0.03
N LYS A 455 4.67 32.70 -1.18
CA LYS A 455 4.25 34.03 -1.63
C LYS A 455 2.88 34.46 -1.08
N GLY A 456 2.24 33.65 -0.24
CA GLY A 456 0.93 33.93 0.37
C GLY A 456 -0.27 33.55 -0.48
N ASN A 457 -0.06 32.89 -1.64
CA ASN A 457 -1.16 32.45 -2.49
C ASN A 457 -1.82 31.19 -1.92
N LYS A 458 -3.14 31.09 -2.06
CA LYS A 458 -3.87 29.84 -1.84
C LYS A 458 -3.78 29.00 -3.11
N VAL A 459 -3.37 27.75 -3.01
CA VAL A 459 -3.15 26.87 -4.17
C VAL A 459 -3.99 25.60 -4.11
N ILE A 460 -4.37 25.10 -5.28
CA ILE A 460 -4.98 23.78 -5.50
C ILE A 460 -3.99 22.95 -6.31
N LEU A 461 -3.52 21.84 -5.74
CA LEU A 461 -2.60 20.95 -6.42
C LEU A 461 -3.38 20.00 -7.32
N VAL A 462 -3.13 20.07 -8.63
CA VAL A 462 -3.80 19.22 -9.63
C VAL A 462 -2.78 18.25 -10.23
N ARG A 463 -3.02 16.95 -10.10
CA ARG A 463 -2.13 15.89 -10.59
C ARG A 463 -2.93 14.81 -11.33
N ILE A 464 -2.27 13.98 -12.12
CA ILE A 464 -2.90 12.75 -12.64
C ILE A 464 -3.19 11.83 -11.45
N GLU A 465 -2.15 11.56 -10.69
CA GLU A 465 -2.13 10.92 -9.38
C GLU A 465 -1.00 11.56 -8.55
N THR A 466 -1.06 11.43 -7.23
CA THR A 466 0.01 11.93 -6.34
C THR A 466 0.92 10.78 -5.94
N SER A 467 2.21 11.05 -5.76
CA SER A 467 3.17 10.12 -5.19
C SER A 467 3.74 10.63 -3.86
N PRO A 468 4.55 9.83 -3.14
CA PRO A 468 5.23 10.27 -1.92
C PRO A 468 6.10 11.52 -2.09
N GLU A 469 6.59 11.77 -3.31
CA GLU A 469 7.38 12.98 -3.63
C GLU A 469 6.54 14.26 -3.61
N ASP A 470 5.21 14.14 -3.84
CA ASP A 470 4.30 15.28 -3.83
C ASP A 470 3.96 15.77 -2.40
N LEU A 471 4.40 15.06 -1.35
CA LEU A 471 3.99 15.29 0.05
C LEU A 471 4.16 16.75 0.49
N ARG A 472 5.26 17.37 0.10
CA ARG A 472 5.57 18.77 0.37
C ARG A 472 4.50 19.71 -0.18
N GLY A 473 4.20 19.59 -1.47
CA GLY A 473 3.15 20.35 -2.14
C GLY A 473 1.75 20.05 -1.59
N MET A 474 1.46 18.78 -1.31
CA MET A 474 0.21 18.37 -0.67
C MET A 474 0.03 19.05 0.70
N SER A 475 1.10 19.16 1.49
CA SER A 475 1.05 19.77 2.83
C SER A 475 0.73 21.27 2.83
N VAL A 476 1.08 21.98 1.76
CA VAL A 476 0.84 23.44 1.64
C VAL A 476 -0.43 23.78 0.86
N ALA A 477 -0.88 22.88 -0.03
CA ALA A 477 -2.09 23.08 -0.83
C ALA A 477 -3.35 23.22 0.03
N LYS A 478 -4.32 24.02 -0.44
CA LYS A 478 -5.63 24.15 0.21
C LYS A 478 -6.57 23.02 -0.17
N GLY A 479 -6.40 22.44 -1.36
CA GLY A 479 -7.06 21.22 -1.78
C GLY A 479 -6.28 20.50 -2.87
N ILE A 480 -6.61 19.23 -3.09
CA ILE A 480 -5.95 18.34 -4.04
C ILE A 480 -6.99 17.79 -5.01
N LEU A 481 -6.69 17.82 -6.31
CA LEU A 481 -7.53 17.23 -7.35
C LEU A 481 -6.70 16.24 -8.16
N THR A 482 -7.13 14.98 -8.22
CA THR A 482 -6.51 13.95 -9.05
C THR A 482 -7.41 13.53 -10.20
N ALA A 483 -6.80 13.14 -11.32
CA ALA A 483 -7.51 12.58 -12.48
C ALA A 483 -7.86 11.10 -12.29
N ARG A 484 -7.01 10.36 -11.55
CA ARG A 484 -7.15 8.92 -11.25
C ARG A 484 -7.11 8.66 -9.73
N GLY A 485 -7.41 7.43 -9.34
CA GLY A 485 -7.36 6.94 -7.95
C GLY A 485 -8.73 6.79 -7.27
N GLY A 486 -8.85 5.77 -6.41
CA GLY A 486 -10.04 5.47 -5.60
C GLY A 486 -10.05 6.15 -4.22
N MET A 487 -10.98 5.72 -3.35
CA MET A 487 -11.01 6.15 -1.94
C MET A 487 -9.75 5.73 -1.16
N THR A 488 -8.99 4.79 -1.72
CA THR A 488 -7.79 4.18 -1.15
C THR A 488 -6.50 4.64 -1.85
N SER A 489 -6.59 5.58 -2.80
CA SER A 489 -5.42 6.17 -3.48
C SER A 489 -4.48 6.94 -2.53
N HIS A 490 -3.23 7.16 -2.95
CA HIS A 490 -2.25 7.93 -2.17
C HIS A 490 -2.79 9.30 -1.76
N ALA A 491 -3.38 10.05 -2.71
CA ALA A 491 -3.98 11.36 -2.45
C ALA A 491 -5.05 11.28 -1.37
N ALA A 492 -5.96 10.30 -1.49
CA ALA A 492 -7.08 10.12 -0.58
C ALA A 492 -6.62 9.79 0.86
N VAL A 493 -5.70 8.85 1.01
CA VAL A 493 -5.18 8.42 2.32
C VAL A 493 -4.40 9.54 3.00
N VAL A 494 -3.53 10.23 2.26
CA VAL A 494 -2.69 11.31 2.81
C VAL A 494 -3.54 12.54 3.13
N ALA A 495 -4.49 12.93 2.27
CA ALA A 495 -5.38 14.06 2.51
C ALA A 495 -6.24 13.87 3.76
N ARG A 496 -6.82 12.68 3.98
CA ARG A 496 -7.53 12.34 5.23
C ARG A 496 -6.62 12.33 6.46
N GLY A 497 -5.35 11.98 6.27
CA GLY A 497 -4.34 12.05 7.33
C GLY A 497 -4.05 13.49 7.76
N MET A 498 -4.04 14.42 6.80
CA MET A 498 -3.72 15.85 7.00
C MET A 498 -4.95 16.74 7.23
N GLY A 499 -6.18 16.21 7.12
CA GLY A 499 -7.41 16.99 7.16
C GLY A 499 -7.58 17.93 5.96
N LYS A 500 -6.97 17.62 4.81
CA LYS A 500 -7.06 18.46 3.60
C LYS A 500 -8.17 18.00 2.66
N CYS A 501 -8.71 18.96 1.91
CA CYS A 501 -9.76 18.77 0.92
C CYS A 501 -9.23 18.11 -0.36
#